data_AF-A0A081RZN6-F1
#
_entry.id   AF-A0A081RZN6-F1
#
_cell.length_a   1.000
_cell.length_b   1.000
_cell.length_c   1.000
_cell.angle_alpha   90.00
_cell.angle_beta   90.00
_cell.angle_gamma   90.00
#
_symmetry.space_group_name_H-M   'P 1'
#
loop_
_entity.id
_entity.type
_entity.pdbx_description
1 polymer ?
#
loop_
_entity_poly.entity_id
_entity_poly.type
_entity_poly.pdbx_seq_one_letter_code
_entity_poly.pdbx_strand_id
1 'polypeptide(L)'
;MTQEGDPRYAISRQEQDKFALQSQQRALKAQISGFFKDEIIPVTLSGKAGNIIAFSQDEHPRQTSLEALAALQPIVKEKGTITAGNSSGINDGASALLIASKMACDKHQLKPLAKILGTATAGVNPEIMGIGPVPAVKKALAISGTRIEDMDVIEINEAFAAQTLAVMKELNIQWNASHVNCNGGAISLGHPLGASGGRILANAVYQLHRQQGKLALCTMCIGVGQGIAMILEKV
;
A
#
# COMPACT_ATOMS: atom_id res chain seq x y z
N MET A 1 -11.54 14.60 10.41
CA MET A 1 -10.66 13.41 10.32
C MET A 1 -9.31 13.85 9.78
N THR A 2 -8.71 14.75 10.55
CA THR A 2 -7.29 15.06 10.56
C THR A 2 -6.59 13.85 11.17
N GLN A 3 -6.01 12.94 10.38
CA GLN A 3 -5.13 11.83 10.80
C GLN A 3 -5.65 10.80 11.84
N GLU A 4 -6.68 11.08 12.64
CA GLU A 4 -7.13 10.35 13.85
C GLU A 4 -7.93 9.07 13.58
N GLY A 5 -8.20 8.75 12.32
CA GLY A 5 -9.31 7.86 11.98
C GLY A 5 -10.65 8.53 12.31
N ASP A 6 -11.73 7.94 11.80
CA ASP A 6 -13.07 8.51 11.96
C ASP A 6 -13.79 7.86 13.13
N PRO A 7 -14.34 8.67 14.06
CA PRO A 7 -14.96 8.16 15.27
C PRO A 7 -16.10 7.19 14.98
N ARG A 8 -16.71 7.24 13.79
CA ARG A 8 -17.70 6.25 13.33
C ARG A 8 -17.17 4.82 13.30
N TYR A 9 -15.86 4.63 13.13
CA TYR A 9 -15.25 3.30 13.04
C TYR A 9 -14.69 2.77 14.36
N ALA A 10 -14.37 3.68 15.29
CA ALA A 10 -13.84 3.38 16.62
C ALA A 10 -12.66 2.39 16.62
N ILE A 11 -11.69 2.58 15.70
CA ILE A 11 -10.50 1.73 15.61
C ILE A 11 -9.59 1.97 16.81
N SER A 12 -9.46 0.95 17.67
CA SER A 12 -8.68 1.06 18.90
C SER A 12 -7.18 1.16 18.65
N ARG A 13 -6.45 1.71 19.62
CA ARG A 13 -4.96 1.72 19.61
C ARG A 13 -4.39 0.31 19.45
N GLN A 14 -4.98 -0.67 20.12
CA GLN A 14 -4.52 -2.06 20.07
C GLN A 14 -4.68 -2.67 18.67
N GLU A 15 -5.78 -2.38 17.97
CA GLU A 15 -5.98 -2.83 16.58
C GLU A 15 -4.96 -2.18 15.64
N GLN A 16 -4.71 -0.88 15.80
CA GLN A 16 -3.71 -0.15 15.00
C GLN A 16 -2.30 -0.73 15.17
N ASP A 17 -1.89 -0.99 16.41
CA ASP A 17 -0.56 -1.54 16.70
C ASP A 17 -0.43 -3.00 16.22
N LYS A 18 -1.50 -3.80 16.30
CA LYS A 18 -1.52 -5.16 15.71
C LYS A 18 -1.36 -5.13 14.20
N PHE A 19 -2.07 -4.22 13.53
CA PHE A 19 -1.96 -4.04 12.09
C PHE A 19 -0.55 -3.57 11.68
N ALA A 20 0.00 -2.61 12.41
CA ALA A 20 1.35 -2.10 12.19
C ALA A 20 2.42 -3.19 12.36
N LEU A 21 2.32 -4.01 13.43
CA LEU A 21 3.21 -5.15 13.63
C LEU A 21 3.13 -6.15 12.47
N GLN A 22 1.91 -6.45 12.01
CA GLN A 22 1.72 -7.35 10.87
C GLN A 22 2.36 -6.80 9.59
N SER A 23 2.22 -5.50 9.31
CA SER A 23 2.88 -4.85 8.16
C SER A 23 4.40 -5.03 8.24
N GLN A 24 5.02 -4.74 9.39
CA GLN A 24 6.45 -4.93 9.62
C GLN A 24 6.91 -6.38 9.44
N GLN A 25 6.18 -7.33 10.02
CA GLN A 25 6.50 -8.76 9.89
C GLN A 25 6.41 -9.26 8.44
N ARG A 26 5.40 -8.79 7.69
CA ARG A 26 5.22 -9.17 6.29
C ARG A 26 6.32 -8.58 5.40
N ALA A 27 6.68 -7.31 5.58
CA ALA A 27 7.78 -6.69 4.84
C ALA A 27 9.12 -7.39 5.10
N LEU A 28 9.47 -7.65 6.37
CA LEU A 28 10.70 -8.38 6.70
C LEU A 28 10.72 -9.79 6.08
N LYS A 29 9.60 -10.52 6.14
CA LYS A 29 9.47 -11.83 5.50
C LYS A 29 9.64 -11.74 3.98
N ALA A 30 9.00 -10.77 3.35
CA ALA A 30 9.10 -10.53 1.91
C ALA A 30 10.55 -10.24 1.49
N GLN A 31 11.23 -9.36 2.22
CA GLN A 31 12.63 -9.00 2.00
C GLN A 31 13.56 -10.21 2.15
N ILE A 32 13.42 -10.99 3.23
CA ILE A 32 14.22 -12.20 3.46
C ILE A 32 13.99 -13.25 2.35
N SER A 33 12.75 -13.39 1.87
CA SER A 33 12.42 -14.32 0.78
C SER A 33 12.88 -13.85 -0.60
N GLY A 34 13.42 -12.62 -0.69
CA GLY A 34 13.80 -12.01 -1.96
C GLY A 34 12.61 -11.62 -2.84
N PHE A 35 11.45 -11.30 -2.24
CA PHE A 35 10.29 -10.81 -2.99
C PHE A 35 10.61 -9.57 -3.81
N PHE A 36 11.21 -8.58 -3.17
CA PHE A 36 11.47 -7.28 -3.79
C PHE A 36 12.57 -7.28 -4.86
N LYS A 37 13.28 -8.40 -5.07
CA LYS A 37 14.39 -8.48 -6.05
C LYS A 37 13.93 -8.25 -7.49
N ASP A 38 12.69 -8.59 -7.80
CA ASP A 38 12.14 -8.44 -9.16
C ASP A 38 11.64 -7.01 -9.43
N GLU A 39 11.38 -6.21 -8.39
CA GLU A 39 10.81 -4.86 -8.50
C GLU A 39 11.75 -3.72 -8.09
N ILE A 40 12.74 -3.97 -7.22
CA ILE A 40 13.74 -2.97 -6.81
C ILE A 40 14.85 -2.87 -7.86
N ILE A 41 15.03 -1.66 -8.36
CA ILE A 41 16.20 -1.28 -9.17
C ILE A 41 17.26 -0.67 -8.25
N PRO A 42 18.48 -1.22 -8.15
CA PRO A 42 19.52 -0.69 -7.28
C PRO A 42 19.89 0.76 -7.62
N VAL A 43 19.95 1.61 -6.59
CA VAL A 43 20.47 2.97 -6.71
C VAL A 43 21.92 3.00 -6.25
N THR A 44 22.80 3.59 -7.06
CA THR A 44 24.23 3.67 -6.76
C THR A 44 24.51 4.91 -5.93
N LEU A 45 25.02 4.72 -4.71
CA LEU A 45 25.38 5.79 -3.79
C LEU A 45 26.90 6.00 -3.77
N SER A 46 27.32 7.27 -3.75
CA SER A 46 28.72 7.64 -3.51
C SER A 46 28.97 7.72 -2.01
N GLY A 47 29.73 6.76 -1.49
CA GLY A 47 30.19 6.71 -0.10
C GLY A 47 31.42 7.57 0.17
N LYS A 48 31.87 7.59 1.43
CA LYS A 48 33.13 8.24 1.82
C LYS A 48 34.31 7.58 1.10
N ALA A 49 35.32 8.39 0.74
CA ALA A 49 36.54 7.96 0.05
C ALA A 49 36.32 7.28 -1.31
N GLY A 50 35.21 7.58 -2.01
CA GLY A 50 34.94 7.07 -3.36
C GLY A 50 34.38 5.66 -3.42
N ASN A 51 34.03 5.06 -2.27
CA ASN A 51 33.35 3.76 -2.25
C ASN A 51 31.98 3.85 -2.90
N ILE A 52 31.63 2.88 -3.74
CA ILE A 52 30.33 2.78 -4.38
C ILE A 52 29.47 1.77 -3.61
N ILE A 53 28.28 2.18 -3.18
CA ILE A 53 27.32 1.32 -2.47
C ILE A 53 26.08 1.15 -3.34
N ALA A 54 25.72 -0.09 -3.67
CA ALA A 54 24.45 -0.38 -4.30
C ALA A 54 23.35 -0.47 -3.23
N PHE A 55 22.46 0.53 -3.19
CA PHE A 55 21.28 0.54 -2.36
C PHE A 55 20.15 -0.22 -3.07
N SER A 56 19.84 -1.42 -2.60
CA SER A 56 18.91 -2.35 -3.27
C SER A 56 17.96 -3.06 -2.29
N GLN A 57 17.80 -2.52 -1.09
CA GLN A 57 16.92 -3.07 -0.06
C GLN A 57 16.24 -1.91 0.67
N ASP A 58 14.96 -2.08 0.99
CA ASP A 58 14.26 -1.12 1.82
C ASP A 58 14.90 -1.05 3.21
N GLU A 59 15.20 0.17 3.66
CA GLU A 59 15.79 0.44 4.98
C GLU A 59 14.74 0.75 6.06
N HIS A 60 13.49 0.98 5.64
CA HIS A 60 12.40 1.34 6.54
C HIS A 60 11.82 0.16 7.36
N PRO A 61 11.75 -1.08 6.85
CA PRO A 61 11.29 -2.21 7.63
C PRO A 61 12.12 -2.40 8.90
N ARG A 62 11.45 -2.60 10.03
CA ARG A 62 12.08 -2.73 11.34
C ARG A 62 11.51 -3.88 12.14
N GLN A 63 12.38 -4.57 12.89
CA GLN A 63 11.94 -5.52 13.89
C GLN A 63 11.31 -4.77 15.07
N THR A 64 10.09 -5.11 15.44
CA THR A 64 9.34 -4.47 16.55
C THR A 64 8.46 -5.51 17.24
N SER A 65 7.89 -5.14 18.40
CA SER A 65 6.90 -5.95 19.12
C SER A 65 5.65 -5.12 19.45
N LEU A 66 4.58 -5.78 19.92
CA LEU A 66 3.39 -5.06 20.39
C LEU A 66 3.71 -4.19 21.61
N GLU A 67 4.58 -4.64 22.50
CA GLU A 67 5.00 -3.91 23.70
C GLU A 67 5.75 -2.64 23.31
N ALA A 68 6.67 -2.74 22.35
CA ALA A 68 7.40 -1.60 21.82
C ALA A 68 6.47 -0.59 21.13
N LEU A 69 5.48 -1.08 20.36
CA LEU A 69 4.48 -0.22 19.71
C LEU A 69 3.56 0.46 20.74
N ALA A 70 3.12 -0.27 21.76
CA ALA A 70 2.24 0.25 22.82
C ALA A 70 2.92 1.34 23.66
N ALA A 71 4.25 1.28 23.83
CA ALA A 71 5.03 2.27 24.58
C ALA A 71 5.13 3.64 23.86
N LEU A 72 4.85 3.69 22.54
CA LEU A 72 4.96 4.92 21.77
C LEU A 72 3.88 5.94 22.15
N GLN A 73 4.30 7.19 22.27
CA GLN A 73 3.41 8.31 22.52
C GLN A 73 2.63 8.67 21.25
N PRO A 74 1.35 9.08 21.38
CA PRO A 74 0.59 9.65 20.28
C PRO A 74 1.28 10.87 19.66
N ILE A 75 1.25 10.99 18.33
CA ILE A 75 1.93 12.07 17.60
C ILE A 75 1.00 13.15 17.04
N VAL A 76 -0.31 12.89 17.04
CA VAL A 76 -1.32 13.82 16.48
C VAL A 76 -2.01 14.63 17.59
N LYS A 77 -2.39 13.97 18.68
CA LYS A 77 -3.05 14.55 19.85
C LYS A 77 -2.56 13.85 21.10
N GLU A 78 -2.43 14.57 22.21
CA GLU A 78 -1.93 14.05 23.49
C GLU A 78 -2.67 12.78 23.97
N LYS A 79 -3.99 12.72 23.78
CA LYS A 79 -4.83 11.54 24.10
C LYS A 79 -5.33 10.79 22.86
N GLY A 80 -4.51 10.76 21.80
CA GLY A 80 -4.81 10.09 20.54
C GLY A 80 -4.40 8.61 20.50
N THR A 81 -4.67 7.94 19.38
CA THR A 81 -4.29 6.54 19.12
C THR A 81 -3.20 6.38 18.06
N ILE A 82 -2.98 7.43 17.25
CA ILE A 82 -1.99 7.45 16.17
C ILE A 82 -0.60 7.74 16.74
N THR A 83 0.35 6.87 16.43
CA THR A 83 1.76 6.97 16.82
C THR A 83 2.68 6.85 15.62
N ALA A 84 3.96 7.17 15.79
CA ALA A 84 4.97 6.90 14.78
C ALA A 84 5.08 5.41 14.41
N GLY A 85 4.66 4.50 15.30
CA GLY A 85 4.75 3.07 15.07
C GLY A 85 3.62 2.50 14.22
N ASN A 86 2.48 3.18 14.15
CA ASN A 86 1.28 2.75 13.42
C ASN A 86 0.90 3.72 12.28
N SER A 87 1.85 4.55 11.88
CA SER A 87 1.77 5.47 10.75
C SER A 87 2.88 5.14 9.75
N SER A 88 2.67 5.49 8.49
CA SER A 88 3.77 5.49 7.52
C SER A 88 4.86 6.51 7.87
N GLY A 89 6.09 6.22 7.48
CA GLY A 89 7.24 7.10 7.70
C GLY A 89 7.34 8.27 6.71
N ILE A 90 8.36 9.09 6.93
CA ILE A 90 8.86 10.04 5.93
C ILE A 90 9.95 9.30 5.14
N ASN A 91 9.78 9.22 3.83
CA ASN A 91 10.62 8.37 2.99
C ASN A 91 10.95 9.04 1.67
N ASP A 92 12.13 8.73 1.16
CA ASP A 92 12.58 9.07 -0.18
C ASP A 92 12.42 7.84 -1.08
N GLY A 93 11.87 8.04 -2.27
CA GLY A 93 11.67 6.94 -3.22
C GLY A 93 11.03 7.39 -4.53
N ALA A 94 11.23 6.58 -5.56
CA ALA A 94 10.67 6.78 -6.89
C ALA A 94 10.08 5.46 -7.41
N SER A 95 9.05 5.58 -8.24
CA SER A 95 8.45 4.44 -8.94
C SER A 95 8.22 4.84 -10.40
N ALA A 96 8.44 3.92 -11.33
CA ALA A 96 8.16 4.13 -12.74
C ALA A 96 7.38 2.93 -13.29
N LEU A 97 6.39 3.20 -14.13
CA LEU A 97 5.59 2.19 -14.83
C LEU A 97 5.61 2.49 -16.32
N LEU A 98 5.77 1.45 -17.15
CA LEU A 98 5.57 1.55 -18.59
C LEU A 98 4.14 1.13 -18.93
N ILE A 99 3.31 2.09 -19.33
CA ILE A 99 1.93 1.83 -19.76
C ILE A 99 1.85 1.95 -21.27
N ALA A 100 1.27 0.94 -21.92
CA ALA A 100 1.14 0.87 -23.37
C ALA A 100 -0.25 0.34 -23.75
N SER A 101 -0.76 0.80 -24.91
CA SER A 101 -1.94 0.19 -25.51
C SER A 101 -1.61 -1.19 -26.05
N LYS A 102 -2.62 -2.06 -26.22
CA LYS A 102 -2.42 -3.37 -26.87
C LYS A 102 -1.73 -3.23 -28.23
N MET A 103 -2.12 -2.24 -29.03
CA MET A 103 -1.51 -1.96 -30.33
C MET A 103 -0.02 -1.63 -30.20
N ALA A 104 0.38 -0.84 -29.19
CA ALA A 104 1.79 -0.54 -28.95
C ALA A 104 2.56 -1.77 -28.47
N CYS A 105 1.96 -2.61 -27.61
CA CYS A 105 2.56 -3.89 -27.22
C CYS A 105 2.81 -4.79 -28.43
N ASP A 106 1.83 -4.95 -29.31
CA ASP A 106 1.94 -5.78 -30.51
C ASP A 106 3.02 -5.21 -31.47
N LYS A 107 2.99 -3.89 -31.71
CA LYS A 107 3.95 -3.20 -32.60
C LYS A 107 5.39 -3.31 -32.11
N HIS A 108 5.61 -3.15 -30.80
CA HIS A 108 6.94 -3.13 -30.19
C HIS A 108 7.34 -4.47 -29.55
N GLN A 109 6.54 -5.52 -29.75
CA GLN A 109 6.76 -6.87 -29.19
C GLN A 109 6.96 -6.87 -27.66
N LEU A 110 6.24 -6.00 -26.97
CA LEU A 110 6.28 -5.90 -25.51
C LEU A 110 5.44 -7.01 -24.88
N LYS A 111 5.94 -7.63 -23.82
CA LYS A 111 5.20 -8.60 -23.00
C LYS A 111 4.56 -7.87 -21.82
N PRO A 112 3.24 -7.61 -21.85
CA PRO A 112 2.58 -6.95 -20.73
C PRO A 112 2.59 -7.84 -19.48
N LEU A 113 2.79 -7.25 -18.31
CA LEU A 113 2.72 -7.97 -17.03
C LEU A 113 1.28 -8.03 -16.50
N ALA A 114 0.49 -7.00 -16.78
CA ALA A 114 -0.89 -6.89 -16.34
C ALA A 114 -1.68 -5.99 -17.30
N LYS A 115 -3.00 -6.08 -17.20
CA LYS A 115 -3.98 -5.24 -17.88
C LYS A 115 -4.74 -4.40 -16.85
N ILE A 116 -4.96 -3.12 -17.16
CA ILE A 116 -5.84 -2.26 -16.36
C ILE A 116 -7.29 -2.53 -16.78
N LEU A 117 -8.11 -3.05 -15.86
CA LEU A 117 -9.54 -3.31 -16.10
C LEU A 117 -10.42 -2.11 -15.77
N GLY A 118 -10.02 -1.31 -14.77
CA GLY A 118 -10.77 -0.14 -14.34
C GLY A 118 -9.94 0.75 -13.45
N THR A 119 -10.19 2.06 -13.53
CA THR A 119 -9.59 3.05 -12.64
C THR A 119 -10.64 4.07 -12.28
N ALA A 120 -10.67 4.48 -11.02
CA ALA A 120 -11.63 5.43 -10.52
C ALA A 120 -11.01 6.32 -9.45
N THR A 121 -11.41 7.59 -9.47
CA THR A 121 -11.20 8.53 -8.37
C THR A 121 -12.54 8.88 -7.72
N ALA A 122 -12.48 9.29 -6.46
CA ALA A 122 -13.64 9.79 -5.73
C ALA A 122 -13.23 10.89 -4.75
N GLY A 123 -14.14 11.83 -4.51
CA GLY A 123 -14.03 12.84 -3.47
C GLY A 123 -14.84 12.45 -2.23
N VAL A 124 -14.35 12.85 -1.07
CA VAL A 124 -15.02 12.79 0.22
C VAL A 124 -14.78 14.13 0.94
N ASN A 125 -15.51 14.42 2.01
CA ASN A 125 -15.21 15.62 2.80
C ASN A 125 -13.72 15.56 3.27
N PRO A 126 -12.93 16.66 3.19
CA PRO A 126 -11.56 16.70 3.68
C PRO A 126 -11.41 16.21 5.12
N GLU A 127 -12.41 16.48 5.95
CA GLU A 127 -12.52 15.95 7.30
C GLU A 127 -12.78 14.45 7.34
N ILE A 128 -12.84 13.69 6.26
CA ILE A 128 -12.91 12.22 6.29
C ILE A 128 -12.00 11.62 5.21
N MET A 129 -10.91 12.30 4.87
CA MET A 129 -10.06 11.94 3.73
C MET A 129 -9.59 10.48 3.73
N GLY A 130 -9.40 9.88 4.91
CA GLY A 130 -8.96 8.49 5.02
C GLY A 130 -9.92 7.46 4.38
N ILE A 131 -11.21 7.80 4.26
CA ILE A 131 -12.23 6.94 3.65
C ILE A 131 -12.31 7.09 2.13
N GLY A 132 -11.56 8.02 1.52
CA GLY A 132 -11.49 8.21 0.06
C GLY A 132 -11.38 6.91 -0.77
N PRO A 133 -10.61 5.89 -0.35
CA PRO A 133 -10.58 4.59 -1.01
C PRO A 133 -11.93 3.91 -1.20
N VAL A 134 -12.86 4.00 -0.25
CA VAL A 134 -14.12 3.25 -0.28
C VAL A 134 -14.97 3.60 -1.51
N PRO A 135 -15.34 4.88 -1.77
CA PRO A 135 -16.08 5.23 -2.98
C PRO A 135 -15.25 5.03 -4.27
N ALA A 136 -13.93 5.20 -4.21
CA ALA A 136 -13.07 4.94 -5.37
C ALA A 136 -13.08 3.45 -5.77
N VAL A 137 -12.94 2.55 -4.79
CA VAL A 137 -13.00 1.09 -4.98
C VAL A 137 -14.35 0.68 -5.53
N LYS A 138 -15.45 1.13 -4.92
CA LYS A 138 -16.81 0.82 -5.39
C LYS A 138 -17.01 1.22 -6.86
N LYS A 139 -16.49 2.39 -7.26
CA LYS A 139 -16.53 2.86 -8.65
C LYS A 139 -15.62 2.04 -9.57
N ALA A 140 -14.40 1.71 -9.14
CA ALA A 140 -13.46 0.92 -9.94
C ALA A 140 -14.00 -0.50 -10.20
N LEU A 141 -14.57 -1.15 -9.18
CA LEU A 141 -15.23 -2.46 -9.28
C LEU A 141 -16.40 -2.44 -10.27
N ALA A 142 -17.23 -1.38 -10.23
CA ALA A 142 -18.32 -1.21 -11.20
C ALA A 142 -17.83 -1.03 -12.64
N ILE A 143 -16.73 -0.28 -12.85
CA ILE A 143 -16.11 -0.09 -14.17
C ILE A 143 -15.54 -1.41 -14.72
N SER A 144 -14.86 -2.19 -13.87
CA SER A 144 -14.24 -3.46 -14.28
C SER A 144 -15.23 -4.62 -14.38
N GLY A 145 -16.44 -4.49 -13.81
CA GLY A 145 -17.41 -5.59 -13.72
C GLY A 145 -16.97 -6.71 -12.77
N THR A 146 -16.14 -6.38 -11.77
CA THR A 146 -15.61 -7.33 -10.78
C THR A 146 -16.15 -7.04 -9.39
N ARG A 147 -15.99 -7.98 -8.46
CA ARG A 147 -16.39 -7.83 -7.05
C ARG A 147 -15.17 -7.86 -6.14
N ILE A 148 -15.33 -7.41 -4.89
CA ILE A 148 -14.20 -7.34 -3.94
C ILE A 148 -13.68 -8.74 -3.59
N GLU A 149 -14.59 -9.71 -3.52
CA GLU A 149 -14.30 -11.12 -3.26
C GLU A 149 -13.57 -11.82 -4.40
N ASP A 150 -13.51 -11.22 -5.60
CA ASP A 150 -12.79 -11.78 -6.74
C ASP A 150 -11.29 -11.42 -6.71
N MET A 151 -10.84 -10.58 -5.77
CA MET A 151 -9.46 -10.08 -5.71
C MET A 151 -8.52 -11.10 -5.04
N ASP A 152 -7.52 -11.57 -5.79
CA ASP A 152 -6.45 -12.43 -5.27
C ASP A 152 -5.37 -11.65 -4.52
N VAL A 153 -5.22 -10.36 -4.84
CA VAL A 153 -4.29 -9.42 -4.18
C VAL A 153 -5.01 -8.10 -3.94
N ILE A 154 -4.84 -7.53 -2.75
CA ILE A 154 -5.33 -6.20 -2.43
C ILE A 154 -4.17 -5.39 -1.86
N GLU A 155 -3.79 -4.30 -2.51
CA GLU A 155 -2.84 -3.32 -1.97
C GLU A 155 -3.59 -2.06 -1.57
N ILE A 156 -3.69 -1.81 -0.26
CA ILE A 156 -4.24 -0.58 0.31
C ILE A 156 -3.07 0.20 0.94
N ASN A 157 -2.81 1.41 0.45
CA ASN A 157 -1.73 2.22 1.01
C ASN A 157 -1.96 2.55 2.50
N GLU A 158 -0.99 2.19 3.33
CA GLU A 158 -1.08 2.28 4.80
C GLU A 158 -0.61 3.65 5.31
N ALA A 159 -1.29 4.73 4.91
CA ALA A 159 -0.92 6.07 5.40
C ALA A 159 -0.95 6.12 6.95
N PHE A 160 -2.02 5.57 7.53
CA PHE A 160 -2.22 5.36 8.95
C PHE A 160 -3.00 4.05 9.16
N ALA A 161 -2.63 3.25 10.18
CA ALA A 161 -3.33 2.00 10.48
C ALA A 161 -4.84 2.24 10.73
N ALA A 162 -5.20 3.31 11.44
CA ALA A 162 -6.61 3.65 11.71
C ALA A 162 -7.42 3.84 10.42
N GLN A 163 -6.84 4.54 9.44
CA GLN A 163 -7.46 4.80 8.16
C GLN A 163 -7.61 3.52 7.35
N THR A 164 -6.55 2.71 7.27
CA THR A 164 -6.54 1.49 6.48
C THR A 164 -7.57 0.49 7.03
N LEU A 165 -7.60 0.29 8.36
CA LEU A 165 -8.57 -0.57 9.03
C LEU A 165 -10.02 -0.10 8.81
N ALA A 166 -10.26 1.21 8.83
CA ALA A 166 -11.59 1.75 8.54
C ALA A 166 -12.04 1.48 7.09
N VAL A 167 -11.15 1.63 6.12
CA VAL A 167 -11.40 1.27 4.71
C VAL A 167 -11.70 -0.22 4.57
N MET A 168 -10.91 -1.08 5.21
CA MET A 168 -11.13 -2.53 5.18
C MET A 168 -12.50 -2.90 5.77
N LYS A 169 -12.87 -2.31 6.90
CA LYS A 169 -14.18 -2.50 7.55
C LYS A 169 -15.35 -2.11 6.63
N GLU A 170 -15.26 -0.96 5.96
CA GLU A 170 -16.28 -0.50 4.98
C GLU A 170 -16.39 -1.38 3.74
N LEU A 171 -15.28 -1.97 3.31
CA LEU A 171 -15.23 -2.87 2.17
C LEU A 171 -15.49 -4.34 2.55
N ASN A 172 -15.82 -4.61 3.82
CA ASN A 172 -16.02 -5.95 4.38
C ASN A 172 -14.80 -6.88 4.22
N ILE A 173 -13.61 -6.31 4.27
CA ILE A 173 -12.34 -7.04 4.20
C ILE A 173 -11.85 -7.31 5.62
N GLN A 174 -11.51 -8.57 5.91
CA GLN A 174 -10.92 -8.95 7.19
C GLN A 174 -9.55 -8.30 7.35
N TRP A 175 -9.29 -7.64 8.49
CA TRP A 175 -8.04 -6.90 8.70
C TRP A 175 -6.77 -7.74 8.57
N ASN A 176 -6.86 -9.03 8.91
CA ASN A 176 -5.76 -9.99 8.86
C ASN A 176 -5.77 -10.86 7.59
N ALA A 177 -6.59 -10.53 6.59
CA ALA A 177 -6.66 -11.24 5.34
C ALA A 177 -5.26 -11.38 4.71
N SER A 178 -4.91 -12.60 4.31
CA SER A 178 -3.57 -12.93 3.79
C SER A 178 -3.28 -12.29 2.44
N HIS A 179 -4.31 -11.97 1.66
CA HIS A 179 -4.21 -11.37 0.33
C HIS A 179 -4.14 -9.82 0.35
N VAL A 180 -4.34 -9.18 1.50
CA VAL A 180 -4.23 -7.71 1.64
C VAL A 180 -2.84 -7.36 2.11
N ASN A 181 -2.10 -6.48 1.41
CA ASN A 181 -0.74 -6.02 1.78
C ASN A 181 0.15 -7.20 2.22
N CYS A 182 0.15 -8.27 1.43
CA CYS A 182 0.75 -9.57 1.78
C CYS A 182 2.27 -9.49 2.04
N ASN A 183 2.92 -8.48 1.45
CA ASN A 183 4.36 -8.20 1.56
C ASN A 183 4.66 -6.96 2.40
N GLY A 184 3.71 -6.54 3.25
CA GLY A 184 3.78 -5.28 3.99
C GLY A 184 3.28 -4.10 3.16
N GLY A 185 3.01 -2.99 3.83
CA GLY A 185 2.56 -1.75 3.19
C GLY A 185 3.34 -0.55 3.70
N ALA A 186 2.78 0.65 3.55
CA ALA A 186 3.50 1.89 3.81
C ALA A 186 3.95 2.12 5.27
N ILE A 187 3.37 1.41 6.26
CA ILE A 187 3.89 1.45 7.64
C ILE A 187 5.28 0.82 7.74
N SER A 188 5.60 -0.14 6.86
CA SER A 188 6.87 -0.86 6.87
C SER A 188 7.77 -0.52 5.69
N LEU A 189 7.21 -0.29 4.51
CA LEU A 189 7.93 0.05 3.28
C LEU A 189 8.03 1.57 3.03
N GLY A 190 7.32 2.38 3.83
CA GLY A 190 7.34 3.82 3.72
C GLY A 190 6.34 4.43 2.72
N HIS A 191 6.21 5.76 2.75
CA HIS A 191 5.25 6.51 1.94
C HIS A 191 5.86 7.73 1.21
N PRO A 192 6.76 7.53 0.23
CA PRO A 192 7.17 8.60 -0.68
C PRO A 192 5.96 9.03 -1.52
N LEU A 193 5.36 10.17 -1.19
CA LEU A 193 4.01 10.55 -1.63
C LEU A 193 3.80 10.42 -3.14
N GLY A 194 4.74 10.94 -3.95
CA GLY A 194 4.65 10.90 -5.42
C GLY A 194 4.92 9.53 -6.04
N ALA A 195 5.56 8.61 -5.31
CA ALA A 195 5.96 7.29 -5.81
C ALA A 195 5.05 6.15 -5.31
N SER A 196 4.29 6.38 -4.25
CA SER A 196 3.54 5.31 -3.59
C SER A 196 2.50 4.65 -4.47
N GLY A 197 1.90 5.40 -5.41
CA GLY A 197 0.92 4.87 -6.36
C GLY A 197 1.54 3.83 -7.30
N GLY A 198 2.69 4.12 -7.90
CA GLY A 198 3.40 3.16 -8.74
C GLY A 198 3.97 2.00 -7.94
N ARG A 199 4.42 2.25 -6.71
CA ARG A 199 4.93 1.22 -5.79
C ARG A 199 3.89 0.16 -5.47
N ILE A 200 2.68 0.54 -5.03
CA ILE A 200 1.62 -0.46 -4.72
C ILE A 200 1.20 -1.26 -5.96
N LEU A 201 1.22 -0.63 -7.14
CA LEU A 201 0.89 -1.32 -8.40
C LEU A 201 1.96 -2.37 -8.74
N ALA A 202 3.24 -2.05 -8.58
CA ALA A 202 4.34 -3.00 -8.79
C ALA A 202 4.21 -4.21 -7.85
N ASN A 203 4.09 -3.98 -6.54
CA ASN A 203 3.89 -5.03 -5.54
C ASN A 203 2.74 -5.97 -5.93
N ALA A 204 1.58 -5.41 -6.30
CA ALA A 204 0.41 -6.20 -6.65
C ALA A 204 0.64 -7.07 -7.88
N VAL A 205 1.25 -6.53 -8.94
CA VAL A 205 1.54 -7.27 -10.17
C VAL A 205 2.54 -8.40 -9.91
N TYR A 206 3.64 -8.13 -9.23
CA TYR A 206 4.63 -9.17 -8.91
C TYR A 206 4.06 -10.24 -7.98
N GLN A 207 3.22 -9.86 -7.02
CA GLN A 207 2.51 -10.83 -6.18
C GLN A 207 1.56 -11.71 -6.99
N LEU A 208 0.76 -11.14 -7.90
CA LEU A 208 -0.14 -11.91 -8.77
C LEU A 208 0.63 -12.98 -9.56
N HIS A 209 1.77 -12.61 -10.16
CA HIS A 209 2.61 -13.55 -10.88
C HIS A 209 3.17 -14.64 -9.98
N ARG A 210 3.68 -14.27 -8.80
CA ARG A 210 4.30 -15.21 -7.87
C ARG A 210 3.32 -16.23 -7.30
N GLN A 211 2.08 -15.82 -7.01
CA GLN A 211 1.05 -16.69 -6.47
C GLN A 211 0.11 -17.29 -7.53
N GLN A 212 0.36 -17.01 -8.81
CA GLN A 212 -0.52 -17.40 -9.93
C GLN A 212 -1.97 -16.88 -9.78
N GLY A 213 -2.14 -15.72 -9.12
CA GLY A 213 -3.43 -15.05 -9.00
C GLY A 213 -3.85 -14.37 -10.31
N LYS A 214 -5.09 -13.91 -10.36
CA LYS A 214 -5.70 -13.30 -11.54
C LYS A 214 -5.97 -11.81 -11.35
N LEU A 215 -6.65 -11.41 -10.29
CA LEU A 215 -7.13 -10.05 -10.10
C LEU A 215 -6.50 -9.36 -8.90
N ALA A 216 -6.12 -8.09 -9.07
CA ALA A 216 -5.68 -7.25 -7.97
C ALA A 216 -6.44 -5.93 -7.88
N LEU A 217 -6.67 -5.48 -6.65
CA LEU A 217 -7.13 -4.14 -6.33
C LEU A 217 -5.97 -3.35 -5.72
N CYS A 218 -5.67 -2.18 -6.27
CA CYS A 218 -4.74 -1.21 -5.69
C CYS A 218 -5.49 0.06 -5.35
N THR A 219 -5.39 0.57 -4.12
CA THR A 219 -6.14 1.75 -3.69
C THR A 219 -5.40 2.57 -2.62
N MET A 220 -5.66 3.88 -2.61
CA MET A 220 -5.08 4.79 -1.61
C MET A 220 -5.96 6.01 -1.35
N CYS A 221 -5.88 6.52 -0.12
CA CYS A 221 -6.43 7.82 0.22
C CYS A 221 -5.50 8.92 -0.30
N ILE A 222 -6.06 10.10 -0.52
CA ILE A 222 -5.34 11.28 -0.98
C ILE A 222 -5.73 12.44 -0.07
N GLY A 223 -4.74 13.26 0.27
CA GLY A 223 -4.94 14.46 1.09
C GLY A 223 -6.05 15.35 0.55
N VAL A 224 -6.69 16.11 1.45
CA VAL A 224 -7.78 17.05 1.08
C VAL A 224 -9.06 16.35 0.59
N GLY A 225 -9.26 15.07 0.94
CA GLY A 225 -10.55 14.40 0.77
C GLY A 225 -10.72 13.70 -0.57
N GLN A 226 -9.74 12.91 -0.98
CA GLN A 226 -9.80 12.16 -2.23
C GLN A 226 -9.40 10.69 -2.04
N GLY A 227 -9.72 9.85 -3.02
CA GLY A 227 -9.19 8.50 -3.13
C GLY A 227 -9.13 8.05 -4.58
N ILE A 228 -8.28 7.07 -4.83
CA ILE A 228 -8.07 6.45 -6.14
C ILE A 228 -8.00 4.94 -5.98
N ALA A 229 -8.58 4.21 -6.94
CA ALA A 229 -8.51 2.77 -7.02
C ALA A 229 -8.27 2.32 -8.46
N MET A 230 -7.53 1.22 -8.63
CA MET A 230 -7.26 0.56 -9.89
C MET A 230 -7.44 -0.94 -9.76
N ILE A 231 -8.14 -1.55 -10.72
CA ILE A 231 -8.28 -3.01 -10.85
C ILE A 231 -7.35 -3.49 -11.95
N LEU A 232 -6.52 -4.47 -11.62
CA LEU A 232 -5.55 -5.10 -12.51
C LEU A 232 -5.90 -6.57 -12.75
N GLU A 233 -5.64 -7.05 -13.95
CA GLU A 233 -5.68 -8.47 -14.31
C GLU A 233 -4.30 -8.93 -14.79
N LYS A 234 -3.81 -10.04 -14.24
CA LYS A 234 -2.55 -10.66 -14.69
C LYS A 234 -2.70 -11.17 -16.13
N VAL A 235 -1.69 -10.92 -16.97
CA VAL A 235 -1.60 -11.49 -18.34
C VAL A 235 -0.78 -12.77 -18.32
#